data_AF-A0A2X1JIZ3-F1
#
_entry.id   AF-A0A2X1JIZ3-F1
#
_cell.length_a   1.000
_cell.length_b   1.000
_cell.length_c   1.000
_cell.angle_alpha   90.00
_cell.angle_beta   90.00
_cell.angle_gamma   90.00
#
_symmetry.space_group_name_H-M   'P 1'
#
loop_
_entity.id
_entity.type
_entity.pdbx_description
1 polymer ?
#
loop_
_entity_poly.entity_id
_entity_poly.type
_entity_poly.pdbx_seq_one_letter_code
_entity_poly.pdbx_strand_id
1 'polypeptide(L)'
;MAGKVRIIQYIAGRKSAKKKNSLLIKAVEAANFPQDRFQPTTIVNTDDAIFGTGYFVVGKIEKNKRRYPWAQFVIDGNGQGRVAWRLPEQSSTILVLNKAGQIQWAKDGSLTPEEVDHVIALAQKLINE
;
A
#
# COMPACT_ATOMS: atom_id res chain seq x y z
N MET A 1 14.82 5.29 4.00
CA MET A 1 13.38 5.50 3.70
C MET A 1 12.76 6.68 4.45
N ALA A 2 13.40 7.22 5.50
CA ALA A 2 12.92 8.42 6.21
C ALA A 2 12.85 9.65 5.27
N GLY A 3 11.92 10.56 5.57
CA GLY A 3 11.77 11.85 4.88
C GLY A 3 10.45 12.06 4.13
N LYS A 4 9.61 11.02 3.96
CA LYS A 4 8.28 11.16 3.33
C LYS A 4 7.20 10.48 4.14
N VAL A 5 6.01 11.07 4.16
CA VAL A 5 4.77 10.44 4.63
C VAL A 5 4.38 9.33 3.66
N ARG A 6 3.87 8.21 4.17
CA ARG A 6 3.54 7.04 3.36
C ARG A 6 2.20 6.47 3.75
N ILE A 7 1.37 6.17 2.75
CA ILE A 7 0.31 5.18 2.88
C ILE A 7 0.87 3.88 2.30
N ILE A 8 1.03 2.87 3.16
CA ILE A 8 1.48 1.54 2.78
C ILE A 8 0.28 0.62 2.62
N GLN A 9 0.20 -0.06 1.50
CA GLN A 9 -0.73 -1.17 1.27
C GLN A 9 0.07 -2.46 1.17
N TYR A 10 -0.06 -3.34 2.16
CA TYR A 10 0.50 -4.68 2.12
C TYR A 10 -0.59 -5.64 1.65
N ILE A 11 -0.41 -6.26 0.48
CA ILE A 11 -1.43 -7.10 -0.15
C ILE A 11 -0.95 -8.52 -0.40
N ALA A 12 -1.80 -9.50 -0.11
CA ALA A 12 -1.66 -10.85 -0.64
C ALA A 12 -1.82 -10.87 -2.17
N GLY A 13 -1.00 -11.66 -2.88
CA GLY A 13 -0.95 -11.76 -4.34
C GLY A 13 -2.18 -12.40 -5.04
N ARG A 14 -3.38 -12.35 -4.44
CA ARG A 14 -4.60 -13.01 -4.93
C ARG A 14 -5.63 -12.01 -5.49
N LYS A 15 -6.51 -12.45 -6.40
CA LYS A 15 -7.55 -11.60 -7.03
C LYS A 15 -8.53 -10.99 -6.00
N SER A 16 -8.82 -11.68 -4.90
CA SER A 16 -9.79 -11.28 -3.86
C SER A 16 -9.35 -10.04 -3.08
N ALA A 17 -8.05 -9.87 -2.83
CA ALA A 17 -7.50 -8.69 -2.15
C ALA A 17 -7.63 -7.42 -3.01
N LYS A 18 -7.66 -7.55 -4.34
CA LYS A 18 -7.61 -6.42 -5.29
C LYS A 18 -8.90 -5.59 -5.35
N LYS A 19 -10.07 -6.19 -5.10
CA LYS A 19 -11.36 -5.47 -5.17
C LYS A 19 -11.53 -4.46 -4.01
N LYS A 20 -10.70 -4.58 -2.96
CA LYS A 20 -10.79 -3.82 -1.71
C LYS A 20 -10.09 -2.45 -1.75
N ASN A 21 -9.19 -2.21 -2.71
CA ASN A 21 -8.23 -1.09 -2.65
C ASN A 21 -8.49 0.03 -3.68
N SER A 22 -9.49 -0.12 -4.54
CA SER A 22 -9.77 0.87 -5.59
C SER A 22 -10.18 2.23 -5.05
N LEU A 23 -10.90 2.27 -3.92
CA LEU A 23 -11.32 3.52 -3.27
C LEU A 23 -10.11 4.32 -2.78
N LEU A 24 -9.23 3.69 -2.00
CA LEU A 24 -8.04 4.35 -1.47
C LEU A 24 -7.09 4.81 -2.58
N ILE A 25 -6.86 4.00 -3.61
CA ILE A 25 -5.99 4.39 -4.74
C ILE A 25 -6.55 5.63 -5.44
N LYS A 26 -7.85 5.66 -5.76
CA LYS A 26 -8.49 6.81 -6.38
C LYS A 26 -8.43 8.05 -5.50
N ALA A 27 -8.63 7.89 -4.19
CA ALA A 27 -8.57 9.00 -3.25
C ALA A 27 -7.15 9.58 -3.14
N VAL A 28 -6.12 8.73 -3.12
CA VAL A 28 -4.71 9.18 -3.14
C VAL A 28 -4.35 9.88 -4.46
N GLU A 29 -4.82 9.37 -5.59
CA GLU A 29 -4.65 10.04 -6.90
C GLU A 29 -5.33 11.42 -6.91
N ALA A 30 -6.58 11.50 -6.43
CA ALA A 30 -7.35 12.74 -6.39
C ALA A 30 -6.77 13.77 -5.41
N ALA A 31 -6.21 13.32 -4.29
CA ALA A 31 -5.56 14.19 -3.31
C ALA A 31 -4.29 14.87 -3.85
N ASN A 32 -3.67 14.30 -4.90
CA ASN A 32 -2.52 14.87 -5.61
C ASN A 32 -1.41 15.38 -4.67
N PHE A 33 -1.05 14.56 -3.68
CA PHE A 33 -0.07 14.93 -2.68
C PHE A 33 1.31 15.25 -3.29
N PRO A 34 2.06 16.20 -2.70
CA PRO A 34 3.39 16.60 -3.18
C PRO A 34 4.37 15.41 -3.17
N GLN A 35 4.89 15.06 -4.34
CA GLN A 35 5.68 13.83 -4.54
C GLN A 35 7.05 13.86 -3.83
N ASP A 36 7.53 15.03 -3.44
CA ASP A 36 8.74 15.23 -2.64
C ASP A 36 8.50 14.96 -1.14
N ARG A 37 7.26 15.09 -0.65
CA ARG A 37 6.89 14.87 0.77
C ARG A 37 6.04 13.62 1.01
N PHE A 38 5.42 13.08 -0.03
CA PHE A 38 4.56 11.90 0.04
C PHE A 38 5.00 10.81 -0.94
N GLN A 39 4.87 9.54 -0.52
CA GLN A 39 5.09 8.40 -1.40
C GLN A 39 4.14 7.25 -1.05
N PRO A 40 3.16 6.90 -1.90
CA PRO A 40 2.37 5.70 -1.67
C PRO A 40 3.25 4.48 -1.95
N THR A 41 3.09 3.45 -1.12
CA THR A 41 3.91 2.23 -1.21
C THR A 41 2.98 1.03 -1.24
N THR A 42 3.09 0.18 -2.26
CA THR A 42 2.40 -1.10 -2.32
C THR A 42 3.41 -2.22 -2.18
N ILE A 43 3.23 -3.05 -1.16
CA ILE A 43 4.01 -4.25 -0.91
C ILE A 43 3.14 -5.44 -1.31
N VAL A 44 3.62 -6.26 -2.23
CA VAL A 44 2.89 -7.43 -2.72
C VAL A 44 3.57 -8.69 -2.21
N ASN A 45 2.88 -9.43 -1.36
CA ASN A 45 3.31 -10.76 -0.94
C ASN A 45 3.03 -11.76 -2.06
N THR A 46 4.08 -12.23 -2.73
CA THR A 46 3.97 -13.22 -3.81
C THR A 46 4.07 -14.66 -3.33
N ASP A 47 4.54 -14.90 -2.10
CA ASP A 47 4.45 -16.21 -1.45
C ASP A 47 3.00 -16.61 -1.21
N ASP A 48 2.15 -15.61 -0.93
CA ASP A 48 0.68 -15.77 -0.86
C ASP A 48 -0.01 -15.52 -2.21
N ALA A 49 0.70 -15.64 -3.34
CA ALA A 49 0.08 -15.70 -4.65
C ALA A 49 -0.45 -17.12 -4.93
N ILE A 50 -1.31 -17.27 -5.94
CA ILE A 50 -1.66 -18.61 -6.43
C ILE A 50 -0.38 -19.24 -6.98
N PHE A 51 -0.06 -20.47 -6.57
CA PHE A 51 1.09 -21.23 -7.06
C PHE A 51 1.20 -21.15 -8.60
N GLY A 52 2.38 -20.83 -9.12
CA GLY A 52 2.61 -20.62 -10.56
C GLY A 52 2.20 -19.26 -11.13
N THR A 53 1.66 -18.32 -10.33
CA THR A 53 1.24 -16.98 -10.82
C THR A 53 2.23 -15.84 -10.56
N GLY A 54 3.38 -16.12 -9.94
CA GLY A 54 4.41 -15.12 -9.61
C GLY A 54 4.84 -14.24 -10.79
N TYR A 55 5.11 -14.84 -11.96
CA TYR A 55 5.48 -14.11 -13.18
C TYR A 55 4.40 -13.11 -13.63
N PHE A 56 3.11 -13.48 -13.51
CA PHE A 56 2.00 -12.60 -13.85
C PHE A 56 1.82 -11.44 -12.85
N VAL A 57 2.24 -11.62 -11.59
CA VAL A 57 2.23 -10.56 -10.59
C VAL A 57 3.32 -9.54 -10.88
N VAL A 58 4.53 -10.01 -11.22
CA VAL A 58 5.66 -9.14 -11.60
C VAL A 58 5.30 -8.27 -12.80
N GLY A 59 4.77 -8.86 -13.89
CA GLY A 59 4.38 -8.08 -15.07
C GLY A 59 3.29 -7.04 -14.80
N LYS A 60 2.38 -7.30 -13.86
CA LYS A 60 1.37 -6.32 -13.41
C LYS A 60 1.98 -5.20 -12.60
N ILE A 61 2.92 -5.52 -11.72
CA ILE A 61 3.66 -4.53 -10.93
C ILE A 61 4.45 -3.61 -11.88
N GLU A 62 5.14 -4.19 -12.87
CA GLU A 62 5.87 -3.42 -13.87
C GLU A 62 4.94 -2.46 -14.63
N LYS A 63 3.80 -2.94 -15.13
CA LYS A 63 2.80 -2.09 -15.80
C LYS A 63 2.29 -0.96 -14.91
N ASN A 64 2.03 -1.24 -13.64
CA ASN A 64 1.61 -0.22 -12.68
C ASN A 64 2.71 0.78 -12.36
N LYS A 65 3.98 0.35 -12.25
CA LYS A 65 5.12 1.25 -12.04
C LYS A 65 5.33 2.18 -13.24
N ARG A 66 5.13 1.68 -14.46
CA ARG A 66 5.14 2.52 -15.68
C ARG A 66 4.01 3.56 -15.68
N ARG A 67 2.81 3.19 -15.21
CA ARG A 67 1.65 4.09 -15.09
C ARG A 67 1.78 5.11 -13.94
N TYR A 68 2.38 4.69 -12.84
CA TYR A 68 2.52 5.46 -11.60
C TYR A 68 4.00 5.50 -11.17
N PRO A 69 4.87 6.23 -11.91
CA PRO A 69 6.30 6.24 -11.64
C PRO A 69 6.65 6.80 -10.25
N TRP A 70 5.78 7.67 -9.72
CA TRP A 70 5.89 8.28 -8.38
C TRP A 70 5.52 7.32 -7.24
N ALA A 71 4.76 6.25 -7.52
CA ALA A 71 4.41 5.23 -6.54
C ALA A 71 5.55 4.22 -6.36
N GLN A 72 5.72 3.70 -5.14
CA GLN A 72 6.66 2.63 -4.84
C GLN A 72 5.95 1.28 -4.84
N PHE A 73 6.57 0.30 -5.50
CA PHE A 73 6.13 -1.09 -5.46
C PHE A 73 7.27 -1.95 -4.92
N VAL A 74 6.96 -2.84 -3.98
CA VAL A 74 7.90 -3.78 -3.36
C VAL A 74 7.31 -5.17 -3.49
N ILE A 75 8.15 -6.15 -3.84
CA ILE A 75 7.76 -7.55 -3.90
C ILE A 75 8.31 -8.22 -2.66
N ASP A 76 7.43 -8.75 -1.81
CA ASP A 76 7.82 -9.66 -0.74
C ASP A 76 7.72 -11.09 -1.27
N GLY A 77 8.85 -11.57 -1.80
CA GLY A 77 8.98 -12.86 -2.47
C GLY A 77 8.66 -14.06 -1.60
N ASN A 78 9.01 -13.96 -0.31
CA ASN A 78 9.06 -15.07 0.62
C ASN A 78 8.15 -14.82 1.84
N GLY A 79 7.26 -13.82 1.77
CA GLY A 79 6.35 -13.46 2.84
C GLY A 79 7.02 -12.99 4.14
N GLN A 80 8.28 -12.53 4.09
CA GLN A 80 9.04 -12.14 5.28
C GLN A 80 8.41 -10.93 5.99
N GLY A 81 7.90 -9.97 5.23
CA GLY A 81 7.19 -8.80 5.75
C GLY A 81 5.93 -9.19 6.50
N ARG A 82 5.13 -10.11 5.94
CA ARG A 82 3.94 -10.65 6.61
C ARG A 82 4.30 -11.28 7.95
N VAL A 83 5.31 -12.15 7.98
CA VAL A 83 5.74 -12.85 9.20
C VAL A 83 6.27 -11.86 10.24
N ALA A 84 7.16 -10.96 9.83
CA ALA A 84 7.76 -9.97 10.73
C ALA A 84 6.70 -9.04 11.34
N TRP A 85 5.70 -8.63 10.56
CA TRP A 85 4.64 -7.72 11.01
C TRP A 85 3.40 -8.45 11.55
N ARG A 86 3.43 -9.78 11.61
CA ARG A 86 2.34 -10.66 12.08
C ARG A 86 1.01 -10.34 11.40
N LEU A 87 1.04 -10.09 10.09
CA LEU A 87 -0.16 -9.73 9.34
C LEU A 87 -1.04 -10.95 9.04
N PRO A 88 -2.37 -10.78 8.99
CA PRO A 88 -3.28 -11.83 8.57
C PRO A 88 -2.95 -12.35 7.15
N GLU A 89 -3.03 -13.67 6.98
CA GLU A 89 -2.90 -14.29 5.66
C GLU A 89 -4.06 -13.89 4.75
N GLN A 90 -3.80 -13.86 3.45
CA GLN A 90 -4.81 -13.60 2.41
C GLN A 90 -5.53 -12.24 2.55
N SER A 91 -4.96 -11.31 3.33
CA SER A 91 -5.57 -10.00 3.59
C SER A 91 -4.86 -8.85 2.88
N SER A 92 -5.35 -7.64 3.15
CA SER A 92 -4.81 -6.37 2.71
C SER A 92 -4.71 -5.46 3.92
N THR A 93 -3.49 -5.17 4.38
CA THR A 93 -3.25 -4.27 5.51
C THR A 93 -2.86 -2.89 5.00
N ILE A 94 -3.52 -1.84 5.52
CA ILE A 94 -3.23 -0.44 5.24
C ILE A 94 -2.54 0.16 6.46
N LEU A 95 -1.44 0.88 6.23
CA LEU A 95 -0.68 1.59 7.26
C LEU A 95 -0.48 3.04 6.81
N VAL A 96 -0.58 3.98 7.74
CA VAL A 96 -0.17 5.38 7.53
C VAL A 96 1.07 5.65 8.38
N LEU A 97 2.16 6.03 7.73
CA LEU A 97 3.42 6.36 8.39
C LEU A 97 3.73 7.86 8.27
N ASN A 98 4.25 8.46 9.34
CA ASN A 98 4.81 9.81 9.29
C ASN A 98 6.20 9.83 8.61
N LYS A 99 6.81 11.02 8.48
CA LYS A 99 8.14 11.19 7.84
C LYS A 99 9.28 10.47 8.57
N ALA A 100 9.12 10.15 9.86
CA ALA A 100 10.05 9.37 10.65
C ALA A 100 9.86 7.85 10.49
N GLY A 101 8.85 7.40 9.73
CA GLY A 101 8.53 5.99 9.54
C GLY A 101 7.71 5.38 10.69
N GLN A 102 7.15 6.20 11.59
CA GLN A 102 6.33 5.71 12.69
C GLN A 102 4.88 5.52 12.23
N ILE A 103 4.27 4.40 12.63
CA ILE A 103 2.86 4.11 12.36
C ILE A 103 1.98 5.11 13.12
N GLN A 104 1.15 5.84 12.38
CA GLN A 104 0.14 6.75 12.91
C GLN A 104 -1.26 6.12 12.87
N TRP A 105 -1.46 5.18 11.95
CA TRP A 105 -2.73 4.47 11.80
C TRP A 105 -2.51 3.14 11.07
N ALA A 106 -3.31 2.12 11.40
CA ALA A 106 -3.24 0.80 10.79
C ALA A 106 -4.63 0.14 10.78
N LYS A 107 -4.96 -0.53 9.68
CA LYS A 107 -6.15 -1.39 9.60
C LYS A 107 -5.90 -2.55 8.65
N ASP A 108 -6.40 -3.72 9.03
CA ASP A 108 -6.50 -4.86 8.13
C ASP A 108 -7.87 -4.93 7.44
N GLY A 109 -7.86 -5.34 6.17
CA GLY A 109 -9.06 -5.51 5.36
C GLY A 109 -9.44 -4.29 4.52
N SER A 110 -10.68 -4.27 4.05
CA SER A 110 -11.18 -3.16 3.24
C SER A 110 -11.39 -1.92 4.10
N LEU A 111 -11.15 -0.75 3.50
CA LEU A 111 -11.57 0.51 4.08
C LEU A 111 -13.00 0.84 3.66
N THR A 112 -13.80 1.38 4.59
CA THR A 112 -15.05 2.07 4.25
C THR A 112 -14.74 3.45 3.65
N PRO A 113 -15.70 4.11 2.99
CA PRO A 113 -15.50 5.47 2.48
C PRO A 113 -15.02 6.45 3.57
N GLU A 114 -15.60 6.38 4.76
CA GLU A 114 -15.26 7.25 5.89
C GLU A 114 -13.81 7.01 6.37
N GLU A 115 -13.36 5.76 6.36
CA GLU A 115 -11.97 5.42 6.70
C GLU A 115 -10.99 5.86 5.61
N VAL A 116 -11.40 5.83 4.34
CA VAL A 116 -10.60 6.40 3.26
C VAL A 116 -10.44 7.91 3.47
N ASP A 117 -11.51 8.62 3.76
CA ASP A 117 -11.46 10.06 4.03
C ASP A 117 -10.58 10.38 5.23
N HIS A 118 -10.70 9.58 6.31
CA HIS A 118 -9.82 9.69 7.48
C HIS A 118 -8.35 9.50 7.13
N VAL A 119 -8.01 8.47 6.36
CA VAL A 119 -6.63 8.16 5.95
C VAL A 119 -6.04 9.29 5.09
N ILE A 120 -6.83 9.85 4.17
CA ILE A 120 -6.40 10.97 3.33
C ILE A 120 -6.19 12.23 4.17
N ALA A 121 -7.11 12.55 5.07
CA ALA A 121 -6.99 13.70 5.96
C ALA A 121 -5.76 13.56 6.90
N LEU A 122 -5.55 12.37 7.45
CA LEU A 122 -4.38 12.08 8.29
C LEU A 122 -3.08 12.24 7.50
N ALA A 123 -3.00 11.69 6.28
CA ALA A 123 -1.82 11.85 5.43
C ALA A 123 -1.56 13.33 5.11
N GLN A 124 -2.60 14.11 4.77
CA GLN A 124 -2.48 15.54 4.51
C GLN A 124 -1.95 16.33 5.71
N LYS A 125 -2.45 16.01 6.92
CA LYS A 125 -1.97 16.60 8.16
C LYS A 125 -0.47 16.31 8.36
N LEU A 126 -0.08 15.04 8.31
CA LEU A 126 1.30 14.60 8.50
C LEU A 126 2.25 15.15 7.44
N ILE A 127 1.75 15.35 6.21
CA ILE A 127 2.56 15.96 5.14
C ILE A 127 2.92 17.37 5.55
N ASN A 128 1.99 18.14 6.13
CA ASN A 128 2.15 19.55 6.47
C ASN A 128 2.96 19.83 7.74
N GLU A 129 3.28 18.79 8.53
CA GLU A 129 4.16 18.83 9.72
C GLU A 129 5.66 18.77 9.35
#